data_AF-A0A829Q3E1-F1
#
_entry.id   AF-A0A829Q3E1-F1
#
_cell.length_a   1.000
_cell.length_b   1.000
_cell.length_c   1.000
_cell.angle_alpha   90.00
_cell.angle_beta   90.00
_cell.angle_gamma   90.00
#
_symmetry.space_group_name_H-M   'P 1'
#
loop_
_entity.id
_entity.type
_entity.pdbx_description
1 polymer ?
#
loop_
_entity_poly.entity_id
_entity_poly.type
_entity_poly.pdbx_seq_one_letter_code
_entity_poly.pdbx_strand_id
1 'polypeptide(L)'
;MGERLHVDPVDLLMSSDRLATLEREHKEVHTPANETLKTAASKWIGTSAPALQGKLGFLQKISDNVEHELEHNSKALRQIGHEFERTDEMNAERILVTRQGR
;
A
#
# COMPACT_ATOMS: atom_id res chain seq x y z
N MET A 1 -0.63 -19.19 -24.65
CA MET A 1 -1.94 -19.24 -23.99
C MET A 1 -1.71 -18.80 -22.57
N GLY A 2 -2.22 -17.64 -22.18
CA GLY A 2 -2.04 -17.10 -20.83
C GLY A 2 -2.76 -17.99 -19.81
N GLU A 3 -2.07 -18.32 -18.73
CA GLU A 3 -2.66 -19.00 -17.59
C GLU A 3 -3.84 -18.16 -17.09
N ARG A 4 -5.00 -18.79 -16.89
CA ARG A 4 -6.20 -18.09 -16.44
C ARG A 4 -5.96 -17.69 -14.99
N LEU A 5 -5.66 -16.41 -14.75
CA LEU A 5 -5.54 -15.85 -13.42
C LEU A 5 -6.86 -16.11 -12.67
N HIS A 6 -6.80 -16.94 -11.63
CA HIS A 6 -7.90 -17.12 -10.70
C HIS A 6 -7.84 -15.97 -9.70
N VAL A 7 -8.59 -14.91 -9.98
CA VAL A 7 -8.64 -13.71 -9.13
C VAL A 7 -9.96 -13.71 -8.38
N ASP A 8 -9.89 -13.63 -7.05
CA ASP A 8 -11.05 -13.40 -6.19
C ASP A 8 -11.09 -11.90 -5.80
N PRO A 9 -12.10 -11.13 -6.24
CA PRO A 9 -12.24 -9.71 -5.91
C PRO A 9 -12.35 -9.46 -4.40
N VAL A 10 -12.95 -10.38 -3.64
CA VAL A 10 -13.08 -10.26 -2.19
C VAL A 10 -11.70 -10.34 -1.54
N ASP A 11 -10.88 -11.31 -1.95
CA ASP A 11 -9.51 -11.43 -1.44
C ASP A 11 -8.65 -10.21 -1.78
N LEU A 12 -8.85 -9.59 -2.95
CA LEU A 12 -8.17 -8.36 -3.34
C LEU A 12 -8.56 -7.18 -2.44
N LEU A 13 -9.85 -6.99 -2.17
CA LEU A 13 -10.34 -5.93 -1.31
C LEU A 13 -9.89 -6.13 0.14
N MET A 14 -9.97 -7.36 0.66
CA MET A 14 -9.45 -7.71 1.99
C MET A 14 -7.95 -7.45 2.09
N SER A 15 -7.19 -7.80 1.06
CA SER A 15 -5.75 -7.55 1.02
C SER A 15 -5.44 -6.04 0.96
N SER A 16 -6.20 -5.27 0.18
CA SER A 16 -6.12 -3.81 0.16
C SER A 16 -6.33 -3.21 1.56
N ASP A 17 -7.37 -3.64 2.28
CA ASP A 17 -7.70 -3.14 3.62
C ASP A 17 -6.62 -3.50 4.65
N ARG A 18 -6.05 -4.70 4.51
CA ARG A 18 -4.91 -5.13 5.32
C ARG A 18 -3.68 -4.26 5.08
N LEU A 19 -3.36 -3.96 3.82
CA LEU A 19 -2.24 -3.08 3.48
C LEU A 19 -2.45 -1.65 3.99
N ALA A 20 -3.67 -1.11 3.88
CA ALA A 20 -4.00 0.20 4.45
C ALA A 20 -3.89 0.23 5.99
N THR A 21 -4.22 -0.88 6.64
CA THR A 21 -4.03 -1.01 8.10
C THR A 21 -2.54 -1.01 8.46
N LEU A 22 -1.73 -1.79 7.74
CA LEU A 22 -0.28 -1.83 7.93
C LEU A 22 0.38 -0.47 7.65
N GLU A 23 -0.08 0.27 6.64
CA GLU A 23 0.39 1.63 6.35
C GLU A 23 0.16 2.56 7.55
N ARG A 24 -1.07 2.55 8.11
CA ARG A 24 -1.42 3.34 9.29
C ARG A 24 -0.59 2.95 10.50
N GLU A 25 -0.45 1.67 10.79
CA GLU A 25 0.36 1.17 11.92
C GLU A 25 1.83 1.57 11.76
N HIS A 26 2.38 1.43 10.54
CA HIS A 26 3.74 1.85 10.23
C HIS A 26 3.91 3.35 10.49
N LYS A 27 2.98 4.19 10.01
CA LYS A 27 3.02 5.64 10.21
C LYS A 27 2.90 6.04 11.68
N GLU A 28 2.01 5.40 12.44
CA GLU A 28 1.81 5.63 13.88
C GLU A 28 3.10 5.37 14.67
N VAL A 29 3.90 4.37 14.29
CA VAL A 29 5.16 4.02 14.97
C VAL A 29 6.34 4.85 14.46
N HIS A 30 6.50 4.97 13.14
CA HIS A 30 7.72 5.54 12.55
C HIS A 30 7.73 7.07 12.54
N THR A 31 6.58 7.75 12.49
CA THR A 31 6.52 9.21 12.59
C THR A 31 7.13 9.73 13.90
N PRO A 32 6.67 9.30 15.10
CA PRO A 32 7.25 9.77 16.35
C PRO A 32 8.68 9.29 16.56
N ALA A 33 9.04 8.08 16.09
CA ALA A 33 10.40 7.57 16.16
C ALA A 33 11.36 8.45 15.33
N ASN A 34 10.99 8.80 14.10
CA ASN A 34 11.78 9.66 13.23
C ASN A 34 11.94 11.06 13.82
N GLU A 35 10.88 11.64 14.39
CA GLU A 35 10.97 12.96 15.05
C GLU A 35 11.84 12.94 16.32
N THR A 36 11.75 11.87 17.11
CA THR A 36 12.62 11.66 18.27
C THR A 36 14.08 11.56 17.86
N LEU A 37 14.37 10.80 16.80
CA LEU A 37 15.72 10.62 16.27
C LEU A 37 16.28 11.92 15.69
N LYS A 38 15.48 12.70 14.94
CA LYS A 38 15.88 14.04 14.47
C LYS A 38 16.23 14.97 15.63
N THR A 39 15.40 14.98 16.66
CA THR A 39 15.60 15.80 17.87
C THR A 39 16.84 15.39 18.65
N ALA A 40 17.13 14.08 18.74
CA ALA A 40 18.36 13.60 19.36
C ALA A 40 19.60 13.93 18.50
N ALA A 41 19.48 13.80 17.18
CA ALA A 41 20.57 14.03 16.24
C ALA A 41 21.03 15.48 16.17
N SER A 42 20.13 16.45 16.40
CA SER A 42 20.48 17.87 16.47
C SER A 42 21.38 18.22 17.67
N LYS A 43 21.44 17.34 18.67
CA LYS A 43 22.27 17.50 19.88
C LYS A 43 23.62 16.78 19.77
N TRP A 44 23.86 16.03 18.69
CA TRP A 44 25.12 15.31 18.52
C TRP A 44 26.24 16.25 18.07
N ILE A 45 27.36 16.16 18.77
CA ILE A 45 28.56 16.96 18.52
C ILE A 45 29.74 16.00 18.34
N GLY A 46 30.68 16.36 17.46
CA GLY A 46 31.92 15.63 17.23
C GLY A 46 31.96 14.90 15.89
N THR A 47 33.06 14.18 15.65
CA THR A 47 33.38 13.57 14.36
C THR A 47 32.43 12.44 13.95
N SER A 48 31.70 11.85 14.88
CA SER A 48 30.69 10.81 14.61
C SER A 48 29.33 11.35 14.20
N ALA A 49 29.05 12.64 14.46
CA ALA A 49 27.72 13.23 14.21
C ALA A 49 27.29 13.14 12.73
N PRO A 50 28.14 13.45 11.72
CA PRO A 50 27.77 13.33 10.31
C PRO A 50 27.44 11.88 9.91
N ALA A 51 28.20 10.91 10.41
CA ALA A 51 27.98 9.49 10.11
C ALA A 51 26.64 8.99 10.69
N LEU A 52 26.31 9.42 11.91
CA LEU A 52 25.05 9.07 12.54
C LEU A 52 23.86 9.76 11.85
N GLN A 53 23.99 11.04 11.46
CA GLN A 53 22.98 11.74 10.66
C GLN A 53 22.74 11.06 9.31
N GLY A 54 23.80 10.60 8.63
CA GLY A 54 23.68 9.83 7.39
C GLY A 54 22.91 8.52 7.58
N LYS A 55 23.18 7.77 8.65
CA LYS A 55 22.42 6.55 8.99
C LYS A 55 20.95 6.85 9.27
N LEU A 56 20.64 7.91 10.02
CA LEU A 56 19.27 8.31 10.28
C LEU A 56 18.52 8.71 9.00
N GLY A 57 19.15 9.50 8.13
CA GLY A 57 18.56 9.87 6.85
C GLY A 57 18.29 8.65 5.96
N PHE A 58 19.16 7.64 6.01
CA PHE A 58 18.93 6.38 5.30
C PHE A 58 17.75 5.59 5.88
N LEU A 59 17.66 5.47 7.21
CA LEU A 59 16.53 4.79 7.86
C LEU A 59 15.19 5.51 7.60
N GLN A 60 15.19 6.85 7.59
CA GLN A 60 14.02 7.63 7.25
C GLN A 60 13.57 7.38 5.80
N LYS A 61 14.50 7.33 4.85
CA LYS A 61 14.19 6.96 3.46
C LYS A 61 13.60 5.56 3.33
N ILE A 62 14.09 4.57 4.09
CA ILE A 62 13.50 3.22 4.09
C ILE A 62 12.06 3.27 4.61
N SER A 63 11.85 3.97 5.74
CA SER A 63 10.51 4.16 6.32
C SER A 63 9.55 4.79 5.31
N ASP A 64 9.96 5.88 4.66
CA ASP A 64 9.13 6.58 3.67
C ASP A 64 8.82 5.67 2.46
N ASN A 65 9.79 4.85 2.03
CA ASN A 65 9.57 3.90 0.94
C ASN A 65 8.58 2.78 1.32
N VAL A 66 8.64 2.27 2.55
CA VAL A 66 7.69 1.25 3.02
C VAL A 66 6.28 1.82 3.08
N GLU A 67 6.10 3.04 3.59
CA GLU A 67 4.80 3.74 3.56
C GLU A 67 4.27 3.86 2.14
N HIS A 68 5.11 4.33 1.20
CA HIS A 68 4.73 4.48 -0.20
C HIS A 68 4.30 3.17 -0.87
N GLU A 69 5.07 2.08 -0.67
CA GLU A 69 4.75 0.79 -1.25
C GLU A 69 3.46 0.18 -0.68
N LEU A 70 3.19 0.37 0.61
CA LEU A 70 1.95 -0.07 1.23
C LEU A 70 0.74 0.69 0.65
N GLU A 71 0.84 2.02 0.56
CA GLU A 71 -0.20 2.87 -0.02
C GLU A 71 -0.44 2.52 -1.51
N HIS A 72 0.63 2.38 -2.29
CA HIS A 72 0.57 2.07 -3.71
C HIS A 72 -0.12 0.72 -3.95
N ASN A 73 0.32 -0.33 -3.26
CA ASN A 73 -0.24 -1.67 -3.43
C ASN A 73 -1.68 -1.77 -2.91
N SER A 74 -2.02 -1.08 -1.81
CA SER A 74 -3.41 -1.01 -1.32
C SER A 74 -4.33 -0.42 -2.38
N LYS A 75 -3.96 0.72 -2.97
CA LYS A 75 -4.73 1.37 -4.04
C LYS A 75 -4.85 0.49 -5.28
N ALA A 76 -3.77 -0.15 -5.70
CA ALA A 76 -3.76 -1.03 -6.87
C ALA A 76 -4.70 -2.23 -6.67
N LEU A 77 -4.63 -2.92 -5.53
CA LEU A 77 -5.50 -4.07 -5.25
C LEU A 77 -6.97 -3.67 -5.20
N ARG A 78 -7.29 -2.53 -4.57
CA ARG A 78 -8.67 -2.01 -4.53
C ARG A 78 -9.19 -1.67 -5.90
N GLN A 79 -8.38 -1.00 -6.72
CA GLN A 79 -8.75 -0.66 -8.09
C GLN A 79 -9.05 -1.93 -8.91
N ILE A 80 -8.16 -2.93 -8.84
CA ILE A 80 -8.33 -4.19 -9.56
C ILE A 80 -9.61 -4.90 -9.08
N GLY A 81 -9.85 -4.96 -7.77
CA GLY A 81 -11.08 -5.54 -7.20
C GLY A 81 -12.35 -4.94 -7.80
N HIS A 82 -12.44 -3.60 -7.83
CA HIS A 82 -13.59 -2.90 -8.44
C HIS A 82 -13.71 -3.08 -9.96
N GLU A 83 -12.59 -3.24 -10.67
CA GLU A 83 -12.61 -3.53 -12.12
C GLU A 83 -13.17 -4.93 -12.41
N PHE A 84 -12.87 -5.92 -11.56
CA PHE A 84 -13.46 -7.25 -11.66
C PHE A 84 -14.96 -7.23 -11.35
N GLU A 85 -15.40 -6.60 -10.26
CA GLU A 85 -16.82 -6.46 -9.91
C GLU A 85 -17.61 -5.82 -11.04
N ARG A 86 -17.15 -4.68 -11.57
CA ARG A 86 -17.80 -3.98 -12.69
C ARG A 86 -17.90 -4.86 -13.93
N THR A 87 -16.85 -5.61 -14.25
CA THR A 87 -16.84 -6.49 -15.43
C THR A 87 -17.84 -7.63 -15.27
N ASP A 88 -17.94 -8.20 -14.07
CA ASP A 88 -18.90 -9.27 -13.76
C ASP A 88 -20.35 -8.75 -13.86
N GLU A 89 -20.64 -7.59 -13.28
CA GLU A 89 -21.94 -6.91 -13.39
C GLU A 89 -22.35 -6.67 -14.85
N MET A 90 -21.45 -6.09 -15.66
CA MET A 90 -21.68 -5.86 -17.09
C MET A 90 -21.95 -7.16 -17.87
N ASN A 91 -21.30 -8.26 -17.50
CA ASN A 91 -21.50 -9.55 -18.14
C ASN A 91 -22.85 -10.18 -17.71
N ALA A 92 -23.23 -10.04 -16.43
CA ALA A 92 -24.52 -10.49 -15.93
C ALA A 92 -25.68 -9.76 -16.63
N GLU A 93 -25.59 -8.44 -16.77
CA GLU A 93 -26.56 -7.63 -17.53
C GLU A 93 -26.71 -8.11 -18.98
N ARG A 94 -25.59 -8.35 -19.67
CA ARG A 94 -25.59 -8.87 -21.05
C ARG A 94 -26.29 -10.22 -21.18
N ILE A 95 -26.07 -11.13 -20.24
CA ILE A 95 -26.73 -12.45 -20.22
C ILE A 95 -28.24 -12.28 -20.01
N LEU A 96 -28.67 -11.40 -19.11
CA LEU A 96 -30.09 -11.14 -18.85
C LEU A 96 -30.78 -10.54 -20.08
N VAL A 97 -30.18 -9.54 -20.73
CA VAL A 97 -30.71 -8.94 -21.97
C VAL A 97 -30.83 -9.97 -23.09
N THR A 98 -29.81 -10.82 -23.26
CA THR A 98 -29.82 -11.87 -24.29
C THR A 98 -30.91 -12.93 -24.05
N ARG A 99 -31.24 -13.19 -22.77
CA ARG A 99 -32.34 -14.11 -22.40
C ARG A 99 -33.72 -13.50 -22.58
N GLN A 100 -33.89 -12.19 -22.43
CA GLN A 100 -35.18 -11.50 -22.61
C GLN A 100 -35.49 -11.16 -24.07
N GLY A 101 -34.48 -11.04 -24.93
CA GLY A 101 -34.64 -10.80 -26.36
C GLY A 101 -34.89 -12.05 -27.21
N ARG A 102 -35.20 -13.19 -26.58
CA ARG A 102 -35.45 -14.49 -27.20
C ARG A 102 -36.81 -15.03 -26.76
#